data_AF-A0A7R9LFS1-F1
#
_entry.id   AF-A0A7R9LFS1-F1
#
_cell.length_a   1.000
_cell.length_b   1.000
_cell.length_c   1.000
_cell.angle_alpha   90.00
_cell.angle_beta   90.00
_cell.angle_gamma   90.00
#
_symmetry.space_group_name_H-M   'P 1'
#
loop_
_entity.id
_entity.type
_entity.pdbx_description
1 polymer ?
#
loop_
_entity_poly.entity_id
_entity_poly.type
_entity_poly.pdbx_seq_one_letter_code
_entity_poly.pdbx_strand_id
1 'polypeptide(L)'
;MILWTSAQFKFVNIPDRFCTGSSIMPQKKNPDVPELIRGKTGRVYGDLMSLLTLMKGQPLAYNKDNQEDKEPLFDAIDTVRGSLMAFADMIPALVPNIEIMREAALRGFSTATDLADYLVKNGVAFRDAHEIVGKAVALGVQESKDLSELSLEQLQQFSDLIQADTLHPFQVQRVKCYLTQCLNKLGKNG
;
A
#
# COMPACT_ATOMS: atom_id res chain seq x y z
N MET A 1 -7.79 0.74 -0.95
CA MET A 1 -9.04 1.46 -1.28
C MET A 1 -10.03 1.49 -0.14
N ILE A 2 -10.68 0.38 0.23
CA ILE A 2 -11.70 0.34 1.30
C ILE A 2 -11.18 0.98 2.61
N LEU A 3 -9.97 0.61 3.03
CA LEU A 3 -9.33 1.21 4.20
C LEU A 3 -9.04 2.71 4.02
N TRP A 4 -8.53 3.09 2.85
CA TRP A 4 -8.10 4.45 2.53
C TRP A 4 -9.27 5.44 2.43
N THR A 5 -10.48 4.96 2.13
CA THR A 5 -11.71 5.76 2.10
C THR A 5 -12.41 5.84 3.45
N SER A 6 -11.98 5.05 4.45
CA SER A 6 -12.60 5.07 5.78
C SER A 6 -12.48 6.44 6.45
N ALA A 7 -13.37 6.72 7.42
CA ALA A 7 -13.38 7.99 8.14
C ALA A 7 -12.09 8.23 8.95
N GLN A 8 -11.41 7.16 9.36
CA GLN A 8 -10.15 7.22 10.11
C GLN A 8 -8.96 7.59 9.22
N PHE A 9 -8.93 7.11 7.98
CA PHE A 9 -7.81 7.34 7.07
C PHE A 9 -8.04 8.53 6.13
N LYS A 10 -9.19 8.61 5.45
CA LYS A 10 -9.53 9.69 4.51
C LYS A 10 -8.43 10.03 3.48
N PHE A 11 -7.62 9.05 3.10
CA PHE A 11 -6.51 9.25 2.17
C PHE A 11 -6.98 9.51 0.74
N VAL A 12 -8.10 8.91 0.35
CA VAL A 12 -8.64 9.05 -1.01
C VAL A 12 -10.14 9.26 -0.95
N ASN A 13 -10.65 10.10 -1.85
CA ASN A 13 -12.07 10.25 -2.12
C ASN A 13 -12.40 9.53 -3.42
N ILE A 14 -13.42 8.66 -3.37
CA ILE A 14 -13.94 7.96 -4.54
C ILE A 14 -15.15 8.76 -5.08
N PRO A 15 -15.22 9.05 -6.39
CA PRO A 15 -16.36 9.73 -6.98
C PRO A 15 -17.68 8.96 -6.79
N ASP A 16 -18.79 9.70 -6.67
CA ASP A 16 -20.12 9.14 -6.37
C ASP A 16 -20.59 8.08 -7.37
N ARG A 17 -20.15 8.15 -8.64
CA ARG A 17 -20.50 7.13 -9.64
C ARG A 17 -19.94 5.73 -9.33
N PHE A 18 -18.98 5.60 -8.41
CA PHE A 18 -18.41 4.32 -7.97
C PHE A 18 -18.78 3.96 -6.53
N CYS A 19 -19.69 4.73 -5.93
CA CYS A 19 -20.12 4.61 -4.55
C CYS A 19 -21.65 4.65 -4.44
N THR A 20 -22.17 4.07 -3.38
CA THR A 20 -23.54 4.22 -2.94
C THR A 20 -23.56 5.06 -1.68
N GLY A 21 -24.55 5.95 -1.60
CA GLY A 21 -24.86 6.69 -0.39
C GLY A 21 -25.75 5.87 0.54
N SER A 22 -25.67 6.14 1.84
CA SER A 22 -26.69 5.67 2.77
C SER A 22 -27.90 6.61 2.76
N SER A 23 -29.11 6.05 2.71
CA SER A 23 -30.36 6.82 2.83
C SER A 23 -30.51 7.51 4.19
N ILE A 24 -29.82 7.02 5.23
CA ILE A 24 -29.86 7.56 6.60
C ILE A 24 -28.69 8.49 6.88
N MET A 25 -27.53 8.26 6.25
CA MET A 25 -26.30 9.02 6.47
C MET A 25 -25.79 9.61 5.15
N PRO A 26 -26.21 10.83 4.78
CA PRO A 26 -25.86 11.47 3.50
C PRO A 26 -24.35 11.63 3.26
N GLN A 27 -23.57 11.73 4.35
CA GLN A 27 -22.13 11.85 4.33
C GLN A 27 -21.39 10.51 4.17
N LYS A 28 -22.08 9.38 4.38
CA LYS A 28 -21.47 8.04 4.31
C LYS A 28 -21.51 7.53 2.88
N LYS A 29 -20.33 7.49 2.24
CA LYS A 29 -20.10 6.87 0.92
C LYS A 29 -19.46 5.50 1.12
N ASN A 30 -20.08 4.47 0.55
CA ASN A 30 -19.53 3.12 0.60
C ASN A 30 -18.64 2.86 -0.64
N PRO A 31 -17.45 2.26 -0.49
CA PRO A 31 -16.59 1.93 -1.61
C PRO A 31 -17.04 0.63 -2.29
N ASP A 32 -18.23 0.64 -2.90
CA ASP A 32 -18.90 -0.57 -3.43
C ASP A 32 -18.07 -1.31 -4.47
N VAL A 33 -17.42 -0.59 -5.39
CA VAL A 33 -16.59 -1.22 -6.43
C VAL A 33 -15.46 -2.07 -5.81
N PRO A 34 -14.59 -1.52 -4.94
CA PRO A 34 -13.62 -2.32 -4.19
C PRO A 34 -14.22 -3.45 -3.35
N GLU A 35 -15.39 -3.25 -2.73
CA GLU A 35 -16.04 -4.26 -1.89
C GLU A 35 -16.56 -5.44 -2.70
N LEU A 36 -17.26 -5.17 -3.81
CA LEU A 36 -17.78 -6.17 -4.74
C LEU A 36 -16.65 -6.97 -5.38
N ILE A 37 -15.58 -6.30 -5.82
CA ILE A 37 -14.45 -6.99 -6.45
C ILE A 37 -13.74 -7.89 -5.43
N ARG A 38 -13.57 -7.43 -4.18
CA ARG A 38 -13.05 -8.29 -3.10
C ARG A 38 -13.95 -9.51 -2.85
N GLY A 39 -15.27 -9.34 -2.89
CA GLY A 39 -16.22 -10.46 -2.76
C GLY A 39 -16.14 -11.44 -3.93
N LYS A 40 -15.96 -10.92 -5.16
CA LYS A 40 -15.83 -11.72 -6.39
C LYS A 40 -14.61 -12.65 -6.41
N THR A 41 -13.59 -12.40 -5.58
CA THR A 41 -12.50 -13.38 -5.37
C THR A 41 -13.05 -14.74 -4.95
N GLY A 42 -14.06 -14.79 -4.07
CA GLY A 42 -14.66 -16.04 -3.63
C GLY A 42 -15.34 -16.81 -4.77
N ARG A 43 -15.95 -16.09 -5.72
CA ARG A 43 -16.58 -16.66 -6.92
C ARG A 43 -15.55 -17.37 -7.81
N VAL A 44 -14.47 -16.66 -8.15
CA VAL A 44 -13.37 -17.21 -8.97
C VAL A 44 -12.70 -18.41 -8.28
N TYR A 45 -12.57 -18.39 -6.96
CA TYR A 45 -12.07 -19.54 -6.20
C TYR A 45 -13.04 -20.73 -6.27
N GLY A 46 -14.35 -20.47 -6.24
CA GLY A 46 -15.37 -21.49 -6.49
C GLY A 46 -15.22 -22.12 -7.87
N ASP A 47 -15.08 -21.31 -8.92
CA ASP A 47 -14.89 -21.79 -10.30
C ASP A 47 -13.65 -22.69 -10.43
N LEU A 48 -12.53 -22.28 -9.82
CA LEU A 48 -11.31 -23.07 -9.78
C LEU A 48 -11.53 -24.42 -9.08
N MET A 49 -12.17 -24.43 -7.91
CA MET A 49 -12.40 -25.65 -7.16
C MET A 49 -13.37 -26.60 -7.90
N SER A 50 -14.36 -26.06 -8.60
CA SER A 50 -15.24 -26.82 -9.48
C SER A 50 -14.44 -27.53 -10.58
N LEU A 51 -13.57 -26.81 -11.30
CA LEU A 51 -12.74 -27.37 -12.36
C LEU A 51 -11.74 -28.42 -11.85
N LEU A 52 -11.07 -28.16 -10.72
CA LEU A 52 -10.16 -29.14 -10.12
C LEU A 52 -10.89 -30.43 -9.71
N THR A 53 -12.11 -30.29 -9.18
CA THR A 53 -12.93 -31.43 -8.77
C THR A 53 -13.47 -32.20 -9.98
N LEU A 54 -13.84 -31.51 -11.06
CA LEU A 54 -14.28 -32.11 -12.30
C LEU A 54 -13.21 -33.02 -12.91
N MET A 55 -11.96 -32.56 -12.93
CA MET A 55 -10.83 -33.30 -13.51
C MET A 55 -10.33 -34.45 -12.63
N LYS A 56 -10.70 -34.48 -11.35
CA LYS A 56 -10.13 -35.40 -10.37
C LYS A 56 -10.57 -36.85 -10.63
N GLY A 57 -9.64 -37.67 -11.08
CA GLY A 57 -9.81 -39.12 -11.21
C GLY A 57 -10.51 -39.57 -12.49
N GLN A 58 -10.59 -38.71 -13.49
CA GLN A 58 -11.11 -39.09 -14.81
C GLN A 58 -10.14 -40.04 -15.54
N PRO A 59 -10.62 -41.19 -16.08
CA PRO A 59 -9.80 -42.02 -16.96
C PRO A 59 -9.61 -41.34 -18.32
N LEU A 60 -8.55 -41.69 -19.04
CA LEU A 60 -8.35 -41.22 -20.42
C LEU A 60 -9.31 -41.94 -21.38
N ALA A 61 -9.78 -41.32 -22.47
CA ALA A 61 -9.46 -39.97 -22.93
C ALA A 61 -10.61 -38.96 -22.67
N TYR A 62 -11.61 -38.89 -23.56
CA TYR A 62 -12.73 -37.96 -23.41
C TYR A 62 -13.85 -38.55 -22.54
N ASN A 63 -14.25 -37.80 -21.52
CA ASN A 63 -15.43 -38.08 -20.68
C ASN A 63 -16.46 -36.97 -20.87
N LYS A 64 -17.76 -37.31 -20.81
CA LYS A 64 -18.84 -36.33 -21.04
C LYS A 64 -18.95 -35.31 -19.91
N ASP A 65 -18.44 -35.64 -18.73
CA ASP A 65 -18.21 -34.75 -17.58
C ASP A 65 -17.54 -33.43 -18.02
N ASN A 66 -16.63 -33.47 -19.01
CA ASN A 66 -15.94 -32.30 -19.56
C ASN A 66 -16.87 -31.32 -20.31
N GLN A 67 -18.18 -31.52 -20.29
CA GLN A 67 -19.14 -30.48 -20.69
C GLN A 67 -19.26 -29.38 -19.63
N GLU A 68 -19.02 -29.70 -18.36
CA GLU A 68 -19.10 -28.78 -17.20
C GLU A 68 -17.89 -27.84 -17.08
N ASP A 69 -16.94 -27.87 -18.01
CA ASP A 69 -15.72 -27.06 -17.96
C ASP A 69 -15.96 -25.58 -18.36
N LYS A 70 -16.99 -25.32 -19.18
CA LYS A 70 -17.17 -24.01 -19.84
C LYS A 70 -17.79 -22.99 -18.91
N GLU A 71 -18.80 -23.38 -18.15
CA GLU A 71 -19.52 -22.48 -17.25
C GLU A 71 -18.57 -21.83 -16.22
N PRO A 72 -17.82 -22.58 -15.39
CA PRO A 72 -16.88 -21.98 -14.44
C PRO A 72 -15.75 -21.21 -15.14
N LEU A 73 -15.31 -21.65 -16.32
CA LEU A 73 -14.28 -20.93 -17.07
C LEU A 73 -14.77 -19.56 -17.57
N PHE A 74 -15.94 -19.51 -18.19
CA PHE A 74 -16.53 -18.27 -18.70
C PHE A 74 -16.90 -17.34 -17.55
N ASP A 75 -17.46 -17.88 -16.47
CA ASP A 75 -17.80 -17.10 -15.29
C ASP A 75 -16.58 -16.44 -14.64
N ALA A 76 -15.47 -17.19 -14.50
CA ALA A 76 -14.22 -16.66 -13.99
C ALA A 76 -13.65 -15.56 -14.90
N ILE A 77 -13.67 -15.76 -16.23
CA ILE A 77 -13.20 -14.77 -17.22
C ILE A 77 -14.03 -13.49 -17.14
N ASP A 78 -15.35 -13.60 -17.17
CA ASP A 78 -16.26 -12.45 -17.11
C ASP A 78 -16.12 -11.70 -15.78
N THR A 79 -15.97 -12.45 -14.69
CA THR A 79 -15.75 -11.90 -13.35
C THR A 79 -14.44 -11.11 -13.26
N VAL A 80 -13.33 -11.67 -13.74
CA VAL A 80 -12.02 -10.99 -13.74
C VAL A 80 -12.03 -9.80 -14.68
N ARG A 81 -12.54 -9.96 -15.91
CA ARG A 81 -12.63 -8.88 -16.90
C ARG A 81 -13.45 -7.71 -16.39
N GLY A 82 -14.64 -7.97 -15.86
CA GLY A 82 -15.50 -6.93 -15.29
C GLY A 82 -14.86 -6.23 -14.09
N SER A 83 -14.13 -6.97 -13.26
CA SER A 83 -13.40 -6.41 -12.11
C SER A 83 -12.26 -5.49 -12.55
N LEU A 84 -11.50 -5.89 -13.58
CA LEU A 84 -10.43 -5.07 -14.14
C LEU A 84 -10.96 -3.80 -14.79
N MET A 85 -12.06 -3.89 -15.56
CA MET A 85 -12.69 -2.72 -16.18
C MET A 85 -13.17 -1.72 -15.12
N ALA A 86 -13.85 -2.19 -14.07
CA ALA A 86 -14.31 -1.33 -12.99
C ALA A 86 -13.15 -0.63 -12.25
N PHE A 87 -12.03 -1.32 -12.02
CA PHE A 87 -10.82 -0.69 -11.47
C PHE A 87 -10.17 0.29 -12.45
N ALA A 88 -10.09 -0.05 -13.74
CA ALA A 88 -9.52 0.81 -14.77
C ALA A 88 -10.26 2.15 -14.88
N ASP A 89 -11.58 2.16 -14.70
CA ASP A 89 -12.38 3.38 -14.69
C ASP A 89 -12.28 4.16 -13.36
N MET A 90 -12.17 3.43 -12.24
CA MET A 90 -12.18 4.04 -10.91
C MET A 90 -10.83 4.67 -10.54
N ILE A 91 -9.70 3.97 -10.77
CA ILE A 91 -8.37 4.39 -10.31
C ILE A 91 -7.99 5.80 -10.82
N PRO A 92 -8.15 6.15 -12.11
CA PRO A 92 -7.82 7.48 -12.63
C PRO A 92 -8.71 8.59 -12.06
N ALA A 93 -9.89 8.25 -11.55
CA ALA A 93 -10.87 9.19 -11.04
C ALA A 93 -10.75 9.44 -9.53
N LEU A 94 -9.83 8.74 -8.84
CA LEU A 94 -9.59 8.93 -7.42
C LEU A 94 -9.02 10.32 -7.14
N VAL A 95 -9.51 10.95 -6.08
CA VAL A 95 -8.96 12.24 -5.61
C VAL A 95 -8.18 11.99 -4.33
N PRO A 96 -6.83 12.05 -4.36
CA PRO A 96 -6.02 11.89 -3.16
C PRO A 96 -6.13 13.12 -2.25
N ASN A 97 -6.21 12.89 -0.93
CA ASN A 97 -6.05 13.93 0.06
C ASN A 97 -4.58 14.06 0.45
N ILE A 98 -3.87 14.90 -0.31
CA ILE A 98 -2.42 15.03 -0.22
C ILE A 98 -1.96 15.41 1.19
N GLU A 99 -2.66 16.33 1.85
CA GLU A 99 -2.26 16.78 3.19
C GLU A 99 -2.42 15.68 4.24
N ILE A 100 -3.55 14.97 4.26
CA ILE A 100 -3.75 13.86 5.22
C ILE A 100 -2.75 12.73 4.95
N MET A 101 -2.52 12.39 3.68
CA MET A 101 -1.54 11.37 3.32
C MET A 101 -0.11 11.77 3.72
N ARG A 102 0.25 13.05 3.53
CA ARG A 102 1.56 13.59 3.91
C ARG A 102 1.75 13.57 5.42
N GLU A 103 0.74 14.02 6.17
CA GLU A 103 0.77 14.00 7.63
C GLU A 103 0.88 12.57 8.17
N ALA A 104 0.11 11.62 7.60
CA ALA A 104 0.20 10.22 7.99
C ALA A 104 1.57 9.59 7.66
N ALA A 105 2.22 10.01 6.57
CA ALA A 105 3.56 9.55 6.22
C ALA A 105 4.66 10.09 7.14
N LEU A 106 4.47 11.28 7.70
CA LEU A 106 5.36 11.86 8.72
C LEU A 106 5.24 11.15 10.06
N ARG A 107 4.06 10.62 10.39
CA ARG A 107 3.84 9.95 11.67
C ARG A 107 4.50 8.57 11.70
N GLY A 108 5.00 8.19 12.88
CA GLY A 108 5.49 6.83 13.15
C GLY A 108 6.97 6.61 12.87
N PHE A 109 7.78 7.68 12.86
CA PHE A 109 9.24 7.59 12.74
C PHE A 109 9.69 6.84 11.47
N SER A 110 8.97 6.99 10.37
CA SER A 110 9.30 6.37 9.08
C SER A 110 10.70 6.76 8.58
N THR A 111 11.17 7.94 9.01
CA THR A 111 12.51 8.51 8.78
C THR A 111 13.63 7.85 9.60
N ALA A 112 13.30 7.01 10.60
CA ALA A 112 14.29 6.27 11.40
C ALA A 112 15.14 5.33 10.53
N THR A 113 14.51 4.67 9.55
CA THR A 113 15.21 3.80 8.60
C THR A 113 16.19 4.61 7.74
N ASP A 114 15.80 5.81 7.28
CA ASP A 114 16.68 6.70 6.52
C ASP A 114 17.89 7.14 7.35
N LEU A 115 17.70 7.39 8.65
CA LEU A 115 18.79 7.75 9.57
C LEU A 115 19.74 6.57 9.78
N ALA A 116 19.22 5.35 9.91
CA ALA A 116 20.04 4.14 10.01
C ALA A 116 20.88 3.95 8.74
N ASP A 117 20.26 4.08 7.56
CA ASP A 117 20.95 3.98 6.28
C ASP A 117 22.01 5.07 6.09
N TYR A 118 21.75 6.30 6.57
CA TYR A 118 22.75 7.36 6.58
C TYR A 118 23.96 6.99 7.42
N LEU A 119 23.75 6.51 8.65
CA LEU A 119 24.85 6.13 9.54
C LEU A 119 25.69 5.00 8.94
N VAL A 120 25.03 4.01 8.32
CA VAL A 120 25.74 2.92 7.62
C VAL A 120 26.56 3.42 6.45
N LYS A 121 26.02 4.33 5.63
CA LYS A 121 26.77 4.96 4.53
C LYS A 121 27.98 5.76 5.01
N ASN A 122 27.95 6.27 6.24
CA ASN A 122 29.05 6.99 6.87
C ASN A 122 29.98 6.08 7.70
N GLY A 123 29.88 4.76 7.55
CA GLY A 123 30.85 3.80 8.09
C GLY A 123 30.45 3.15 9.42
N VAL A 124 29.23 3.38 9.93
CA VAL A 124 28.72 2.70 11.12
C VAL A 124 28.23 1.29 10.76
N ALA A 125 28.54 0.28 11.56
CA ALA A 125 27.96 -1.04 11.35
C ALA A 125 26.44 -0.99 11.54
N PHE A 126 25.67 -1.71 10.71
CA PHE A 126 24.20 -1.64 10.74
C PHE A 126 23.60 -1.90 12.13
N ARG A 127 24.19 -2.82 12.90
CA ARG A 127 23.76 -3.11 14.28
C ARG A 127 23.86 -1.87 15.18
N ASP A 128 24.97 -1.16 15.11
CA ASP A 128 25.23 0.02 15.94
C ASP A 128 24.39 1.20 15.45
N ALA A 129 24.22 1.35 14.13
CA ALA A 129 23.32 2.34 13.53
C ALA A 129 21.87 2.14 14.01
N HIS A 130 21.38 0.90 14.03
CA HIS A 130 20.04 0.58 14.53
C HIS A 130 19.90 0.89 16.04
N GLU A 131 20.94 0.66 16.85
CA GLU A 131 20.93 1.01 18.28
C GLU A 131 20.90 2.53 18.51
N ILE A 132 21.72 3.28 17.76
CA ILE A 132 21.75 4.76 17.79
C ILE A 132 20.38 5.32 17.43
N VAL A 133 19.79 4.85 16.33
CA VAL A 133 18.46 5.27 15.88
C VAL A 133 17.38 4.90 16.89
N GLY A 134 17.45 3.70 17.48
CA GLY A 134 16.50 3.29 18.52
C GLY A 134 16.49 4.24 19.72
N LYS A 135 17.65 4.74 20.14
CA LYS A 135 17.77 5.74 21.22
C LYS A 135 17.20 7.10 20.81
N ALA A 136 17.45 7.54 19.57
CA ALA A 136 16.87 8.76 19.03
C ALA A 136 15.34 8.70 18.93
N VAL A 137 14.78 7.57 18.47
CA VAL A 137 13.32 7.31 18.46
C VAL A 137 12.76 7.35 19.88
N ALA A 138 13.44 6.71 20.84
CA ALA A 138 12.99 6.70 22.23
C ALA A 138 12.94 8.12 22.83
N LEU A 139 13.92 8.98 22.50
CA LEU A 139 13.90 10.39 22.87
C LEU A 139 12.72 11.13 22.21
N GLY A 140 12.48 10.93 20.92
CA GLY A 140 11.34 11.51 20.21
C GLY A 140 10.00 11.12 20.84
N VAL A 141 9.82 9.84 21.20
CA VAL A 141 8.63 9.36 21.93
C VAL A 141 8.50 10.05 23.28
N GLN A 142 9.59 10.18 24.04
CA GLN A 142 9.59 10.84 25.35
C GLN A 142 9.22 12.32 25.26
N GLU A 143 9.71 13.03 24.24
CA GLU A 143 9.42 14.45 24.01
C GLU A 143 8.12 14.70 23.22
N SER A 144 7.41 13.64 22.80
CA SER A 144 6.26 13.72 21.88
C SER A 144 6.57 14.49 20.59
N LYS A 145 7.77 14.26 20.05
CA LYS A 145 8.30 14.86 18.82
C LYS A 145 8.60 13.78 17.79
N ASP A 146 8.40 14.08 16.52
CA ASP A 146 8.91 13.24 15.45
C ASP A 146 10.46 13.33 15.37
N LEU A 147 11.11 12.32 14.78
CA LEU A 147 12.55 12.32 14.56
C LEU A 147 13.03 13.53 13.76
N SER A 148 12.20 14.02 12.83
CA SER A 148 12.48 15.22 12.04
C SER A 148 12.36 16.53 12.83
N GLU A 149 11.79 16.50 14.04
CA GLU A 149 11.63 17.66 14.92
C GLU A 149 12.71 17.74 16.00
N LEU A 150 13.55 16.71 16.13
CA LEU A 150 14.71 16.73 17.03
C LEU A 150 15.79 17.65 16.46
N SER A 151 16.41 18.46 17.33
CA SER A 151 17.50 19.34 16.91
C SER A 151 18.76 18.55 16.56
N LEU A 152 19.64 19.15 15.76
CA LEU A 152 20.92 18.52 15.42
C LEU A 152 21.71 18.18 16.68
N GLU A 153 21.71 19.08 17.65
CA GLU A 153 22.39 18.90 18.94
C GLU A 153 21.81 17.72 19.71
N GLN A 154 20.48 17.52 19.70
CA GLN A 154 19.84 16.37 20.34
C GLN A 154 20.24 15.06 19.65
N LEU A 155 20.29 15.04 18.32
CA LEU A 155 20.69 13.86 17.56
C LEU A 155 22.18 13.53 17.73
N GLN A 156 23.04 14.55 17.78
CA GLN A 156 24.48 14.41 17.98
C GLN A 156 24.86 13.79 19.34
N GLN A 157 23.96 13.84 20.34
CA GLN A 157 24.17 13.13 21.60
C GLN A 157 24.30 11.60 21.41
N PHE A 158 23.76 11.06 20.31
CA PHE A 158 23.80 9.63 20.03
C PHE A 158 24.91 9.24 19.05
N SER A 159 25.38 10.16 18.20
CA SER A 159 26.51 9.94 17.30
C SER A 159 27.05 11.25 16.72
N ASP A 160 28.37 11.46 16.84
CA ASP A 160 29.08 12.60 16.25
C ASP A 160 29.08 12.59 14.70
N LEU A 161 28.73 11.45 14.10
CA LEU A 161 28.62 11.30 12.65
C LEU A 161 27.34 11.91 12.08
N ILE A 162 26.39 12.31 12.93
CA ILE A 162 25.18 13.01 12.51
C ILE A 162 25.52 14.48 12.28
N GLN A 163 25.62 14.89 11.01
CA GLN A 163 25.95 16.27 10.62
C GLN A 163 24.73 17.00 10.06
N ALA A 164 24.80 18.34 9.92
CA ALA A 164 23.67 19.15 9.44
C ALA A 164 23.16 18.74 8.05
N ASP A 165 23.98 18.08 7.24
CA ASP A 165 23.61 17.51 5.94
C ASP A 165 22.61 16.33 6.06
N THR A 166 22.50 15.71 7.24
CA THR A 166 21.49 14.68 7.57
C THR A 166 20.09 15.21 7.65
N LEU A 167 19.91 16.46 8.08
CA LEU A 167 18.56 17.02 8.32
C LEU A 167 17.82 17.31 7.01
N HIS A 168 18.55 17.50 5.92
CA HIS A 168 17.99 17.76 4.59
C HIS A 168 17.31 16.53 3.92
N PRO A 169 17.77 15.28 4.10
CA PRO A 169 17.10 14.08 3.58
C PRO A 169 15.94 13.51 4.41
N PHE A 170 15.66 13.96 5.64
CA PHE A 170 14.53 13.46 6.45
C PHE A 170 13.16 14.06 6.09
N GLN A 171 13.08 14.81 5.00
CA GLN A 171 11.81 15.28 4.49
C GLN A 171 11.13 14.18 3.67
N VAL A 172 9.81 13.99 3.86
CA VAL A 172 8.93 13.10 3.07
C VAL A 172 9.14 13.25 1.55
N GLN A 173 9.68 14.39 1.10
CA GLN A 173 10.19 14.63 -0.25
C GLN A 173 11.09 13.50 -0.80
N ARG A 174 11.85 12.77 0.04
CA ARG A 174 12.71 11.66 -0.41
C ARG A 174 12.01 10.31 -0.60
N VAL A 175 10.86 10.08 0.03
CA VAL A 175 10.03 8.88 -0.25
C VAL A 175 9.54 8.92 -1.70
N LYS A 176 9.23 10.13 -2.21
CA LYS A 176 8.99 10.36 -3.65
C LYS A 176 10.18 9.92 -4.51
N CYS A 177 11.41 10.22 -4.09
CA CYS A 177 12.61 9.92 -4.86
C CYS A 177 12.87 8.40 -4.98
N TYR A 178 12.67 7.62 -3.92
CA TYR A 178 12.82 6.16 -3.99
C TYR A 178 11.72 5.48 -4.81
N LEU A 179 10.45 5.91 -4.69
CA LEU A 179 9.36 5.39 -5.53
C LEU A 179 9.53 5.77 -7.00
N THR A 180 9.95 7.00 -7.31
CA THR A 180 10.28 7.42 -8.68
C THR A 180 11.51 6.68 -9.22
N GLN A 181 12.54 6.43 -8.41
CA GLN A 181 13.70 5.62 -8.83
C GLN A 181 13.34 4.14 -9.03
N CYS A 182 12.46 3.56 -8.20
CA CYS A 182 11.97 2.19 -8.39
C CYS A 182 11.03 2.08 -9.60
N LEU A 183 10.15 3.06 -9.82
CA LEU A 183 9.29 3.13 -11.01
C LEU A 183 10.12 3.37 -12.28
N ASN A 184 11.18 4.19 -12.23
CA ASN A 184 12.10 4.37 -13.35
C ASN A 184 13.00 3.14 -13.59
N LYS A 185 13.24 2.30 -12.58
CA LYS A 185 13.89 0.99 -12.75
C LYS A 185 12.94 -0.07 -13.32
N LEU A 186 11.64 0.07 -13.11
CA LEU A 186 10.59 -0.80 -13.65
C LEU A 186 10.08 -0.33 -15.02
N GLY A 187 10.29 0.94 -15.36
CA GLY A 187 10.00 1.56 -16.64
C GLY A 187 11.21 1.48 -17.57
N LYS A 188 11.23 0.47 -18.43
CA LYS A 188 12.09 0.43 -19.62
C LYS A 188 11.92 1.73 -20.42
N ASN A 189 13.04 2.24 -20.93
CA ASN A 189 13.12 3.19 -22.04
C ASN A 189 12.03 2.91 -23.09
N GLY A 190 11.20 3.93 -23.35
CA GLY A 190 10.15 3.95 -24.35
C GLY A 190 9.45 5.29 -24.32
#